data_AF-A0A554SDH1-F1
#
_entry.id   AF-A0A554SDH1-F1
#
_cell.length_a   1.000
_cell.length_b   1.000
_cell.length_c   1.000
_cell.angle_alpha   90.00
_cell.angle_beta   90.00
_cell.angle_gamma   90.00
#
_symmetry.space_group_name_H-M   'P 1'
#
loop_
_entity.id
_entity.type
_entity.pdbx_description
1 polymer ?
#
loop_
_entity_poly.entity_id
_entity_poly.type
_entity_poly.pdbx_seq_one_letter_code
_entity_poly.pdbx_strand_id
1 'polypeptide(L)'
;MNTDEETPRHWARNHCFGGKVPFGEIEHRLGMTTESYSAWFQRQQRVQMAAVICGVAIFGAFATVGPGGWIPGIRSSTSADPMSSGMRDVLLPINLLLGIVGMAMYAVQWWRIGRRRNDLAYVIAVLSLVVCGALTLRYTPDDLGEGVFVLMGVVTACALLLMIAETFFSRPGGVWAYRYQQLAERLTTLPERTREELLEERGRILNELLRRKELHPEDAEILRSLPLGGFWAMEPRFEKAVTR
;
A
#
# COMPACT_ATOMS: atom_id res chain seq x y z
N MET A 1 11.43 18.27 -12.45
CA MET A 1 11.78 16.94 -13.01
C MET A 1 10.61 16.58 -13.90
N ASN A 2 10.74 16.87 -15.19
CA ASN A 2 9.69 16.68 -16.18
C ASN A 2 9.70 15.20 -16.57
N THR A 3 8.95 14.38 -15.84
CA THR A 3 8.62 13.04 -16.34
C THR A 3 7.65 13.28 -17.49
N ASP A 4 8.10 13.08 -18.72
CA ASP A 4 7.20 12.96 -19.86
C ASP A 4 6.08 11.99 -19.44
N GLU A 5 4.89 12.51 -19.23
CA GLU A 5 3.69 11.69 -19.01
C GLU A 5 3.49 10.91 -20.31
N GLU A 6 4.09 9.72 -20.39
CA GLU A 6 3.79 8.79 -21.46
C GLU A 6 2.28 8.57 -21.43
N THR A 7 1.59 9.14 -22.42
CA THR A 7 0.17 8.91 -22.60
C THR A 7 -0.09 7.40 -22.61
N PRO A 8 -1.24 6.92 -22.10
CA PRO A 8 -1.55 5.49 -22.05
C PRO A 8 -1.32 4.78 -23.38
N ARG A 9 -1.60 5.48 -24.49
CA ARG A 9 -1.31 5.05 -25.85
C ARG A 9 0.18 4.95 -26.18
N HIS A 10 0.99 5.94 -25.80
CA HIS A 10 2.45 5.89 -26.02
C HIS A 10 3.07 4.72 -25.25
N TRP A 11 2.65 4.52 -24.01
CA TRP A 11 3.05 3.40 -23.19
C TRP A 11 2.69 2.05 -23.83
N ALA A 12 1.44 1.87 -24.23
CA ALA A 12 0.96 0.63 -24.87
C ALA A 12 1.62 0.37 -26.23
N ARG A 13 2.04 1.43 -26.94
CA ARG A 13 2.78 1.32 -28.20
C ARG A 13 4.21 0.83 -27.99
N ASN A 14 4.85 1.25 -26.90
CA ASN A 14 6.28 1.01 -26.68
C ASN A 14 6.57 -0.21 -25.79
N HIS A 15 5.58 -0.69 -25.03
CA HIS A 15 5.74 -1.88 -24.20
C HIS A 15 5.46 -3.16 -24.99
N CYS A 16 6.37 -4.13 -24.96
CA CYS A 16 6.12 -5.49 -25.43
C CYS A 16 5.55 -6.32 -24.30
N PHE A 17 4.38 -6.91 -24.49
CA PHE A 17 3.65 -7.58 -23.40
C PHE A 17 4.07 -9.04 -23.18
N GLY A 18 5.00 -9.58 -23.99
CA GLY A 18 5.61 -10.90 -23.74
C GLY A 18 4.59 -12.04 -23.54
N GLY A 19 3.40 -11.94 -24.16
CA GLY A 19 2.31 -12.91 -24.05
C GLY A 19 1.22 -12.59 -23.02
N LYS A 20 1.37 -11.56 -22.17
CA LYS A 20 0.33 -11.15 -21.21
C LYS A 20 0.14 -9.64 -21.20
N VAL A 21 -0.96 -9.18 -21.79
CA VAL A 21 -1.37 -7.78 -21.70
C VAL A 21 -2.05 -7.55 -20.34
N PRO A 22 -1.51 -6.68 -19.46
CA PRO A 22 -2.14 -6.32 -18.20
C PRO A 22 -3.27 -5.33 -18.48
N PHE A 23 -4.42 -5.83 -18.90
CA PHE A 23 -5.57 -4.98 -19.26
C PHE A 23 -5.99 -4.08 -18.11
N GLY A 24 -5.85 -4.56 -16.88
CA GLY A 24 -6.01 -3.72 -15.72
C GLY A 24 -5.13 -2.47 -15.77
N GLU A 25 -3.83 -2.64 -15.98
CA GLU A 25 -2.90 -1.51 -16.02
C GLU A 25 -3.23 -0.49 -17.13
N ILE A 26 -3.77 -0.95 -18.27
CA ILE A 26 -4.28 -0.06 -19.32
C ILE A 26 -5.42 0.82 -18.79
N GLU A 27 -6.42 0.24 -18.12
CA GLU A 27 -7.52 1.02 -17.52
C GLU A 27 -7.04 1.91 -16.37
N HIS A 28 -6.07 1.46 -15.57
CA HIS A 28 -5.45 2.31 -14.54
C HIS A 28 -4.83 3.56 -15.16
N ARG A 29 -4.03 3.39 -16.23
CA ARG A 29 -3.36 4.50 -16.92
C ARG A 29 -4.35 5.42 -17.61
N LEU A 30 -5.41 4.88 -18.22
CA LEU A 30 -6.52 5.67 -18.76
C LEU A 30 -7.25 6.46 -17.67
N GLY A 31 -7.47 5.86 -16.49
CA GLY A 31 -8.03 6.58 -15.36
C GLY A 31 -7.15 7.76 -14.93
N MET A 32 -5.83 7.56 -14.87
CA MET A 32 -4.86 8.59 -14.44
C MET A 32 -4.84 9.84 -15.34
N THR A 33 -5.31 9.77 -16.59
CA THR A 33 -5.44 10.97 -17.45
C THR A 33 -6.65 11.84 -17.08
N THR A 34 -7.55 11.36 -16.22
CA THR A 34 -8.70 12.11 -15.73
C THR A 34 -8.37 12.79 -14.40
N GLU A 35 -8.51 14.12 -14.31
CA GLU A 35 -8.15 14.91 -13.12
C GLU A 35 -8.87 14.44 -11.84
N SER A 36 -10.17 14.14 -11.95
CA SER A 36 -10.97 13.71 -10.79
C SER A 36 -10.52 12.36 -10.23
N TYR A 37 -10.04 11.46 -11.09
CA TYR A 37 -9.51 10.16 -10.69
C TYR A 37 -8.09 10.29 -10.15
N SER A 38 -7.21 11.01 -10.86
CA SER A 38 -5.81 11.17 -10.45
C SER A 38 -5.69 11.88 -9.11
N ALA A 39 -6.51 12.91 -8.85
CA ALA A 39 -6.55 13.60 -7.56
C ALA A 39 -7.00 12.68 -6.41
N TRP A 40 -8.00 11.83 -6.64
CA TRP A 40 -8.45 10.85 -5.66
C TRP A 40 -7.37 9.79 -5.38
N PHE A 41 -6.78 9.24 -6.44
CA PHE A 41 -5.74 8.22 -6.34
C PHE A 41 -4.51 8.76 -5.59
N GLN A 42 -4.04 9.95 -5.96
CA GLN A 42 -2.94 10.62 -5.26
C GLN A 42 -3.25 10.85 -3.79
N ARG A 43 -4.49 11.22 -3.44
CA ARG A 43 -4.90 11.38 -2.04
C ARG A 43 -4.81 10.05 -1.28
N GLN A 44 -5.31 8.96 -1.85
CA GLN A 44 -5.21 7.63 -1.23
C GLN A 44 -3.76 7.19 -1.07
N GLN A 45 -2.94 7.38 -2.10
CA GLN A 45 -1.51 7.04 -2.08
C GLN A 45 -0.76 7.84 -1.02
N ARG A 46 -1.01 9.16 -0.90
CA ARG A 46 -0.40 10.01 0.13
C ARG A 46 -0.77 9.54 1.54
N VAL A 47 -2.03 9.19 1.78
CA VAL A 47 -2.48 8.69 3.09
C VAL A 47 -1.83 7.34 3.42
N GLN A 48 -1.69 6.46 2.43
CA GLN A 48 -0.98 5.19 2.62
C GLN A 48 0.51 5.40 2.89
N MET A 49 1.19 6.25 2.11
CA MET A 49 2.61 6.57 2.32
C MET A 49 2.84 7.19 3.70
N ALA A 50 1.99 8.13 4.12
CA ALA A 50 2.07 8.70 5.46
C ALA A 50 1.88 7.63 6.56
N ALA A 51 0.92 6.72 6.41
CA ALA A 51 0.74 5.61 7.36
C ALA A 51 1.98 4.69 7.43
N VAL A 52 2.61 4.40 6.30
CA VAL A 52 3.88 3.63 6.24
C VAL A 52 5.00 4.37 6.95
N ILE A 53 5.23 5.64 6.61
CA ILE A 53 6.30 6.46 7.19
C ILE A 53 6.14 6.54 8.71
N CYS A 54 4.92 6.82 9.18
CA CYS A 54 4.59 6.87 10.60
C CYS A 54 4.76 5.49 11.27
N GLY A 55 4.32 4.40 10.63
CA GLY A 55 4.47 3.05 11.18
C GLY A 55 5.93 2.58 11.27
N VAL A 56 6.76 2.93 10.28
CA VAL A 56 8.20 2.58 10.26
C VAL A 56 8.98 3.40 11.29
N ALA A 57 8.47 4.55 11.76
CA ALA A 57 9.12 5.35 12.79
C ALA A 57 9.39 4.57 14.09
N ILE A 58 8.67 3.48 14.35
CA ILE A 58 8.92 2.56 15.48
C ILE A 58 10.33 1.96 15.44
N PHE A 59 10.92 1.76 14.25
CA PHE A 59 12.32 1.36 14.13
C PHE A 59 13.28 2.47 14.58
N GLY A 60 12.88 3.73 14.42
CA GLY A 60 13.60 4.86 15.00
C GLY A 60 13.64 4.77 16.53
N ALA A 61 12.53 4.37 17.18
CA ALA A 61 12.50 4.15 18.63
C ALA A 61 13.44 3.01 19.07
N PHE A 62 13.62 1.98 18.23
CA PHE A 62 14.63 0.95 18.49
C PHE A 62 16.05 1.50 18.36
N ALA A 63 16.32 2.25 17.29
CA ALA A 63 17.64 2.82 17.02
C ALA A 63 18.09 3.83 18.08
N THR A 64 17.17 4.59 18.69
CA THR A 64 17.50 5.56 19.75
C THR A 64 17.95 4.89 21.04
N VAL A 65 17.49 3.68 21.32
CA VAL A 65 17.86 2.90 22.51
C VAL A 65 19.10 2.03 22.24
N GLY A 66 19.30 1.62 20.99
CA GLY A 66 20.49 0.92 20.51
C GLY A 66 20.51 -0.59 20.84
N PRO A 67 21.33 -1.39 20.12
CA PRO A 67 21.44 -2.83 20.31
C PRO A 67 22.34 -3.23 21.50
N GLY A 68 22.79 -2.28 22.32
CA GLY A 68 23.73 -2.49 23.43
C GLY A 68 23.21 -3.51 24.45
N GLY A 69 23.45 -4.80 24.19
CA GLY A 69 23.05 -5.93 25.03
C GLY A 69 21.94 -6.82 24.48
N TRP A 70 21.51 -6.67 23.21
CA TRP A 70 20.42 -7.45 22.62
C TRP A 70 20.68 -8.97 22.48
N ILE A 71 21.95 -9.40 22.51
CA ILE A 71 22.33 -10.82 22.39
C ILE A 71 23.29 -11.16 23.54
N PRO A 72 22.89 -11.99 24.51
CA PRO A 72 23.81 -12.53 25.52
C PRO A 72 24.97 -13.24 24.81
N GLY A 73 26.18 -12.65 24.89
CA GLY A 73 27.41 -13.21 24.29
C GLY A 73 27.95 -12.50 23.05
N ILE A 74 27.20 -11.62 22.38
CA ILE A 74 27.72 -10.77 21.29
C ILE A 74 27.91 -9.36 21.85
N ARG A 75 29.13 -9.05 22.29
CA ARG A 75 29.56 -7.67 22.50
C ARG A 75 29.77 -7.04 21.13
N SER A 76 29.04 -5.98 20.80
CA SER A 76 29.37 -5.20 19.62
C SER A 76 30.77 -4.59 19.81
N SER A 77 31.69 -4.91 18.92
CA SER A 77 33.02 -4.29 18.86
C SER A 77 32.98 -2.84 18.35
N THR A 78 31.82 -2.41 17.86
CA THR A 78 31.53 -1.01 17.55
C THR A 78 30.98 -0.33 18.80
N SER A 79 31.75 0.62 19.30
CA SER A 79 31.38 1.64 20.28
C SER A 79 30.34 2.61 19.70
N ALA A 80 29.24 2.10 19.16
CA ALA A 80 28.07 2.91 18.90
C ALA A 80 27.41 3.13 20.26
N ASP A 81 27.92 4.11 21.01
CA ASP A 81 27.26 4.54 22.23
C ASP A 81 25.77 4.78 21.93
N PRO A 82 24.86 4.37 22.83
CA PRO A 82 23.46 4.72 22.69
C PRO A 82 23.35 6.24 22.50
N MET A 83 22.38 6.66 21.69
CA MET A 83 22.19 8.06 21.34
C MET A 83 22.20 8.91 22.62
N SER A 84 22.84 10.10 22.58
CA SER A 84 23.00 10.94 23.78
C SER A 84 21.66 11.13 24.49
N SER A 85 21.67 11.08 25.83
CA SER A 85 20.46 11.09 26.65
C SER A 85 19.48 12.18 26.24
N GLY A 86 19.96 13.41 26.05
CA GLY A 86 19.12 14.53 25.62
C GLY A 86 18.45 14.34 24.25
N MET A 87 19.12 13.70 23.28
CA MET A 87 18.50 13.43 21.99
C MET A 87 17.55 12.22 22.07
N ARG A 88 17.88 11.22 22.89
CA ARG A 88 17.06 10.02 23.12
C ARG A 88 15.74 10.38 23.76
N ASP A 89 15.77 11.25 24.77
CA ASP A 89 14.59 11.67 25.54
C ASP A 89 13.59 12.46 24.66
N VAL A 90 14.05 13.04 23.55
CA VAL A 90 13.20 13.72 22.55
C VAL A 90 12.75 12.79 21.44
N LEU A 91 13.67 12.07 20.79
CA LEU A 91 13.34 11.27 19.60
C LEU A 91 12.56 10.00 19.92
N LEU A 92 12.80 9.37 21.07
CA LEU A 92 12.11 8.15 21.47
C LEU A 92 10.59 8.34 21.58
N PRO A 93 10.07 9.32 22.35
CA PRO A 93 8.62 9.55 22.42
C PRO A 93 8.03 10.00 21.07
N ILE A 94 8.75 10.81 20.28
CA ILE A 94 8.29 11.22 18.94
C ILE A 94 8.10 10.00 18.03
N ASN A 95 9.07 9.09 18.00
CA ASN A 95 9.00 7.88 17.18
C ASN A 95 7.87 6.95 17.61
N LEU A 96 7.64 6.81 18.92
CA LEU A 96 6.52 6.02 19.45
C LEU A 96 5.17 6.65 19.10
N LEU A 97 5.03 7.97 19.24
CA LEU A 97 3.81 8.70 18.85
C LEU A 97 3.51 8.58 17.36
N LEU A 98 4.53 8.71 16.51
CA LEU A 98 4.39 8.48 15.07
C LEU A 98 3.96 7.04 14.78
N GLY A 99 4.51 6.06 15.50
CA GLY A 99 4.07 4.67 15.44
C GLY A 99 2.58 4.48 15.73
N ILE A 100 2.10 5.09 16.82
CA ILE A 100 0.68 5.08 17.21
C ILE A 100 -0.18 5.71 16.11
N VAL A 101 0.23 6.87 15.58
CA VAL A 101 -0.47 7.55 14.48
C VAL A 101 -0.53 6.65 13.24
N GLY A 102 0.57 5.99 12.87
CA GLY A 102 0.62 5.05 11.75
C GLY A 102 -0.38 3.90 11.91
N MET A 103 -0.41 3.27 13.09
CA MET A 103 -1.37 2.19 13.38
C MET A 103 -2.82 2.68 13.39
N ALA A 104 -3.10 3.86 13.93
CA ALA A 104 -4.43 4.46 13.91
C ALA A 104 -4.89 4.74 12.47
N MET A 105 -3.99 5.25 11.62
CA MET A 105 -4.28 5.46 10.20
C MET A 105 -4.60 4.13 9.49
N TYR A 106 -3.86 3.06 9.79
CA TYR A 106 -4.17 1.72 9.27
C TYR A 106 -5.53 1.21 9.74
N ALA A 107 -5.86 1.35 11.02
CA ALA A 107 -7.15 0.95 11.55
C ALA A 107 -8.32 1.71 10.88
N VAL A 108 -8.17 3.03 10.67
CA VAL A 108 -9.16 3.85 9.97
C VAL A 108 -9.29 3.43 8.51
N GLN A 109 -8.18 3.17 7.81
CA GLN A 109 -8.22 2.67 6.43
C GLN A 109 -8.89 1.30 6.35
N TRP A 110 -8.52 0.37 7.23
CA TRP A 110 -9.12 -0.96 7.33
C TRP A 110 -10.63 -0.86 7.50
N TRP A 111 -11.11 0.02 8.40
CA TRP A 111 -12.53 0.27 8.57
C TRP A 111 -13.19 0.82 7.30
N ARG A 112 -12.60 1.86 6.68
CA ARG A 112 -13.15 2.52 5.49
C ARG A 112 -13.23 1.61 4.27
N ILE A 113 -12.30 0.67 4.15
CA ILE A 113 -12.22 -0.29 3.04
C ILE A 113 -13.15 -1.50 3.29
N GLY A 114 -13.98 -1.45 4.35
CA GLY A 114 -14.96 -2.50 4.66
C GLY A 114 -14.33 -3.71 5.37
N ARG A 115 -13.29 -3.47 6.18
CA ARG A 115 -12.56 -4.48 6.95
C ARG A 115 -11.92 -5.53 6.05
N ARG A 116 -11.21 -5.08 5.02
CA ARG A 116 -10.45 -5.94 4.11
C ARG A 116 -9.02 -6.07 4.61
N ARG A 117 -8.46 -7.27 4.53
CA ARG A 117 -7.12 -7.54 5.04
C ARG A 117 -6.04 -6.75 4.32
N ASN A 118 -5.26 -5.97 5.06
CA ASN A 118 -4.10 -5.25 4.54
C ASN A 118 -2.79 -5.86 5.05
N ASP A 119 -2.10 -6.64 4.20
CA ASP A 119 -0.90 -7.37 4.61
C ASP A 119 0.23 -6.43 5.10
N LEU A 120 0.32 -5.22 4.55
CA LEU A 120 1.31 -4.23 5.01
C LEU A 120 1.02 -3.74 6.43
N ALA A 121 -0.26 -3.50 6.75
CA ALA A 121 -0.68 -3.11 8.10
C ALA A 121 -0.37 -4.24 9.09
N TYR A 122 -0.64 -5.48 8.70
CA TYR A 122 -0.33 -6.67 9.51
C TYR A 122 1.18 -6.80 9.76
N VAL A 123 2.02 -6.68 8.72
CA VAL A 123 3.47 -6.74 8.85
C VAL A 123 3.99 -5.63 9.79
N ILE A 124 3.53 -4.40 9.62
CA ILE A 124 3.92 -3.30 10.52
C ILE A 124 3.47 -3.56 11.95
N ALA A 125 2.27 -4.09 12.16
CA ALA A 125 1.79 -4.45 13.49
C ALA A 125 2.65 -5.55 14.14
N VAL A 126 2.99 -6.61 13.40
CA VAL A 126 3.89 -7.67 13.89
C VAL A 126 5.26 -7.09 14.27
N LEU A 127 5.86 -6.28 13.41
CA LEU A 127 7.16 -5.66 13.67
C LEU A 127 7.11 -4.73 14.87
N SER A 128 6.03 -3.95 15.00
CA SER A 128 5.80 -3.06 16.14
C SER A 128 5.68 -3.84 17.45
N LEU A 129 4.95 -4.96 17.42
CA LEU A 129 4.79 -5.84 18.57
C LEU A 129 6.12 -6.45 18.99
N VAL A 130 6.92 -6.93 18.04
CA VAL A 130 8.24 -7.52 18.32
C VAL A 130 9.17 -6.48 18.92
N VAL A 131 9.25 -5.28 18.32
CA VAL A 131 10.14 -4.22 18.77
C VAL A 131 9.70 -3.66 20.13
N CYS A 132 8.48 -3.13 20.22
CA CYS A 132 8.03 -2.48 21.44
C CYS A 132 7.74 -3.48 22.56
N GLY A 133 7.22 -4.67 22.24
CA GLY A 133 7.02 -5.73 23.23
C GLY A 133 8.35 -6.20 23.85
N ALA A 134 9.40 -6.37 23.04
CA ALA A 134 10.72 -6.70 23.57
C ALA A 134 11.30 -5.57 24.44
N LEU A 135 11.12 -4.31 24.02
CA LEU A 135 11.58 -3.14 24.80
C LEU A 135 10.84 -3.01 26.14
N THR A 136 9.52 -3.20 26.16
CA THR A 136 8.71 -3.17 27.40
C THR A 136 9.08 -4.29 28.36
N LEU A 137 9.49 -5.47 27.87
CA LEU A 137 9.98 -6.55 28.73
C LEU A 137 11.39 -6.29 29.27
N ARG A 138 12.20 -5.48 28.57
CA ARG A 138 13.60 -5.22 28.92
C ARG A 138 13.78 -4.07 29.89
N TYR A 139 13.08 -2.97 29.64
CA TYR A 139 13.25 -1.71 30.35
C TYR A 139 12.16 -1.52 31.39
N THR A 140 12.50 -0.91 32.52
CA THR A 140 11.52 -0.51 33.53
C THR A 140 11.14 0.97 33.35
N PRO A 141 10.05 1.43 34.00
CA PRO A 141 9.72 2.86 34.05
C PRO A 141 10.87 3.73 34.56
N ASP A 142 11.72 3.21 35.44
CA ASP A 142 12.86 3.94 36.01
C ASP A 142 13.99 4.15 34.98
N ASP A 143 14.11 3.27 33.98
CA ASP A 143 15.18 3.34 32.96
C ASP A 143 14.92 4.40 31.88
N LEU A 144 13.65 4.58 31.49
CA LEU A 144 13.24 5.37 30.31
C LEU A 144 12.28 6.52 30.65
N GLY A 145 11.82 6.59 31.90
CA GLY A 145 10.74 7.47 32.33
C GLY A 145 9.35 6.86 32.08
N GLU A 146 8.45 7.10 33.02
CA GLU A 146 7.10 6.51 33.03
C GLU A 146 6.32 6.82 31.74
N GLY A 147 6.42 8.04 31.21
CA GLY A 147 5.73 8.43 29.97
C GLY A 147 6.16 7.63 28.76
N VAL A 148 7.45 7.34 28.60
CA VAL A 148 7.97 6.54 27.48
C VAL A 148 7.55 5.08 27.63
N PHE A 149 7.61 4.54 28.86
CA PHE A 149 7.19 3.18 29.15
C PHE A 149 5.70 2.98 28.81
N VAL A 150 4.84 3.93 29.20
CA VAL A 150 3.42 3.93 28.83
C VAL A 150 3.24 3.97 27.31
N LEU A 151 3.97 4.82 26.59
CA LEU A 151 3.89 4.88 25.12
C LEU A 151 4.29 3.55 24.46
N MET A 152 5.32 2.86 24.95
CA MET A 152 5.69 1.53 24.46
C MET A 152 4.58 0.50 24.71
N GLY A 153 3.98 0.54 25.90
CA GLY A 153 2.83 -0.31 26.23
C GLY A 153 1.63 -0.04 25.32
N VAL A 154 1.32 1.22 25.04
CA VAL A 154 0.26 1.62 24.10
C VAL A 154 0.55 1.13 22.69
N VAL A 155 1.79 1.29 22.20
CA VAL A 155 2.18 0.78 20.87
C VAL A 155 1.99 -0.74 20.80
N THR A 156 2.44 -1.47 21.82
CA THR A 156 2.31 -2.92 21.93
C THR A 156 0.83 -3.35 21.92
N ALA A 157 -0.01 -2.67 22.70
CA ALA A 157 -1.45 -2.92 22.74
C ALA A 157 -2.13 -2.61 21.39
N CYS A 158 -1.82 -1.48 20.77
CA CYS A 158 -2.33 -1.12 19.44
C CYS A 158 -1.93 -2.13 18.37
N ALA A 159 -0.67 -2.59 18.37
CA ALA A 159 -0.18 -3.59 17.45
C ALA A 159 -0.94 -4.92 17.60
N LEU A 160 -1.10 -5.39 18.84
CA LEU A 160 -1.84 -6.61 19.14
C LEU A 160 -3.32 -6.51 18.72
N LEU A 161 -3.98 -5.40 19.04
CA LEU A 161 -5.36 -5.15 18.64
C LEU A 161 -5.52 -5.10 17.11
N LEU A 162 -4.59 -4.46 16.40
CA LEU A 162 -4.62 -4.39 14.94
C LEU A 162 -4.40 -5.78 14.32
N MET A 163 -3.47 -6.58 14.86
CA MET A 163 -3.28 -7.96 14.42
C MET A 163 -4.53 -8.83 14.62
N ILE A 164 -5.17 -8.73 15.80
CA ILE A 164 -6.41 -9.45 16.09
C ILE A 164 -7.52 -8.98 15.14
N ALA A 165 -7.67 -7.67 14.94
CA ALA A 165 -8.64 -7.09 14.01
C ALA A 165 -8.46 -7.63 12.59
N GLU A 166 -7.22 -7.57 12.08
CA GLU A 166 -6.87 -8.00 10.73
C GLU A 166 -7.00 -9.52 10.53
N THR A 167 -6.79 -10.33 11.58
CA THR A 167 -6.84 -11.79 11.48
C THR A 167 -8.27 -12.32 11.60
N PHE A 168 -9.06 -11.81 12.55
CA PHE A 168 -10.35 -12.39 12.90
C PHE A 168 -11.55 -11.64 12.32
N PHE A 169 -11.42 -10.34 12.05
CA PHE A 169 -12.54 -9.51 11.62
C PHE A 169 -12.44 -9.07 10.15
N SER A 170 -11.37 -9.49 9.46
CA SER A 170 -11.20 -9.20 8.04
C SER A 170 -12.07 -10.09 7.16
N ARG A 171 -12.71 -9.48 6.16
CA ARG A 171 -13.49 -10.19 5.15
C ARG A 171 -12.59 -10.86 4.11
N PRO A 172 -12.97 -12.03 3.58
CA PRO A 172 -12.20 -12.73 2.56
C PRO A 172 -12.13 -11.92 1.26
N GLY A 173 -10.93 -11.75 0.72
CA GLY A 173 -10.61 -10.98 -0.48
C GLY A 173 -9.64 -9.85 -0.17
N GLY A 174 -8.53 -9.79 -0.92
CA GLY A 174 -7.44 -8.84 -0.67
C GLY A 174 -7.84 -7.39 -0.96
N VAL A 175 -7.14 -6.46 -0.31
CA VAL A 175 -7.30 -5.00 -0.52
C VAL A 175 -7.18 -4.61 -2.00
N TRP A 176 -6.33 -5.31 -2.77
CA TRP A 176 -6.17 -5.08 -4.21
C TRP A 176 -7.47 -5.28 -4.98
N ALA A 177 -8.13 -6.44 -4.81
CA ALA A 177 -9.41 -6.72 -5.48
C ALA A 177 -10.48 -5.67 -5.18
N TYR A 178 -10.53 -5.19 -3.94
CA TYR A 178 -11.48 -4.15 -3.55
C TYR A 178 -11.10 -2.76 -4.10
N ARG A 179 -9.81 -2.40 -4.14
CA ARG A 179 -9.35 -1.17 -4.78
C ARG A 179 -9.69 -1.15 -6.27
N TYR A 180 -9.61 -2.29 -6.95
CA TYR A 180 -10.04 -2.41 -8.34
C TYR A 180 -11.55 -2.26 -8.51
N GLN A 181 -12.35 -2.79 -7.58
CA GLN A 181 -13.80 -2.55 -7.58
C GLN A 181 -14.14 -1.06 -7.41
N GLN A 182 -13.49 -0.38 -6.46
CA GLN A 182 -13.66 1.06 -6.29
C GLN A 182 -13.23 1.86 -7.52
N LEU A 183 -12.14 1.44 -8.17
CA LEU A 183 -11.65 2.04 -9.40
C LEU A 183 -12.67 1.90 -10.53
N ALA A 184 -13.19 0.68 -10.75
CA ALA A 184 -14.21 0.42 -11.74
C ALA A 184 -15.49 1.25 -11.48
N GLU A 185 -15.99 1.24 -10.24
CA GLU A 185 -17.14 2.05 -9.85
C GLU A 185 -16.88 3.54 -10.11
N ARG A 186 -15.69 4.05 -9.77
CA ARG A 186 -15.37 5.45 -10.00
C ARG A 186 -15.36 5.83 -11.47
N LEU A 187 -14.77 4.99 -12.32
CA LEU A 187 -14.75 5.22 -13.77
C LEU A 187 -16.18 5.20 -14.36
N THR A 188 -17.08 4.37 -13.84
CA THR A 188 -18.49 4.37 -14.29
C THR A 188 -19.26 5.63 -13.88
N THR A 189 -18.87 6.29 -12.78
CA THR A 189 -19.49 7.54 -12.30
C THR A 189 -18.96 8.80 -12.98
N LEU A 190 -18.01 8.69 -13.91
CA LEU A 190 -17.49 9.85 -14.64
C LEU A 190 -18.57 10.51 -15.51
N PRO A 191 -18.46 11.83 -15.76
CA PRO A 191 -19.31 12.52 -16.74
C PRO A 191 -19.33 11.77 -18.07
N GLU A 192 -20.49 11.71 -18.71
CA GLU A 192 -20.72 10.90 -19.91
C GLU A 192 -19.72 11.21 -21.03
N ARG A 193 -19.47 12.50 -21.29
CA ARG A 193 -18.45 12.95 -22.25
C ARG A 193 -17.06 12.38 -21.96
N THR A 194 -16.59 12.47 -20.71
CA THR A 194 -15.27 11.95 -20.32
C THR A 194 -15.24 10.42 -20.45
N ARG A 195 -16.35 9.76 -20.16
CA ARG A 195 -16.47 8.31 -20.28
C ARG A 195 -16.37 7.86 -21.74
N GLU A 196 -17.03 8.54 -22.65
CA GLU A 196 -16.94 8.30 -24.10
C GLU A 196 -15.53 8.52 -24.62
N GLU A 197 -14.89 9.63 -24.23
CA GLU A 197 -13.49 9.93 -24.58
C GLU A 197 -12.53 8.81 -24.13
N LEU A 198 -12.71 8.29 -22.91
CA LEU A 198 -11.91 7.17 -22.38
C LEU A 198 -12.20 5.84 -23.09
N LEU A 199 -13.46 5.57 -23.44
CA LEU A 199 -13.84 4.38 -24.20
C LEU A 199 -13.26 4.42 -25.62
N GLU A 200 -13.25 5.59 -26.24
CA GLU A 200 -12.63 5.81 -27.55
C GLU A 200 -11.12 5.56 -27.48
N GLU A 201 -10.44 6.14 -26.49
CA GLU A 201 -9.00 5.94 -26.30
C GLU A 201 -8.65 4.47 -26.01
N ARG A 202 -9.47 3.80 -25.18
CA ARG A 202 -9.38 2.34 -24.96
C ARG A 202 -9.50 1.57 -26.28
N GLY A 203 -10.45 1.95 -27.13
CA GLY A 203 -10.60 1.37 -28.48
C GLY A 203 -9.36 1.55 -29.34
N ARG A 204 -8.72 2.72 -29.31
CA ARG A 204 -7.45 2.98 -30.02
C ARG A 204 -6.31 2.11 -29.49
N ILE A 205 -6.21 1.92 -28.17
CA ILE A 205 -5.19 1.04 -27.56
C ILE A 205 -5.41 -0.42 -27.98
N LEU A 206 -6.65 -0.92 -27.93
CA LEU A 206 -6.96 -2.28 -28.38
C LEU A 206 -6.62 -2.49 -29.87
N ASN A 207 -6.87 -1.49 -30.73
CA ASN A 207 -6.49 -1.55 -32.13
C ASN A 207 -4.97 -1.66 -32.32
N GLU A 208 -4.19 -0.97 -31.49
CA GLU A 208 -2.74 -1.05 -31.51
C GLU A 208 -2.25 -2.44 -31.08
N LEU A 209 -2.84 -3.02 -30.04
CA LEU A 209 -2.52 -4.38 -29.59
C LEU A 209 -2.87 -5.44 -30.65
N LEU A 210 -4.02 -5.30 -31.31
CA LEU A 210 -4.39 -6.14 -32.46
C LEU A 210 -3.39 -6.03 -33.60
N ARG A 211 -2.97 -4.80 -33.96
CA ARG A 211 -1.99 -4.56 -35.02
C ARG A 211 -0.66 -5.26 -34.73
N ARG A 212 -0.26 -5.30 -33.45
CA ARG A 212 0.97 -5.94 -32.98
C ARG A 212 0.84 -7.45 -32.77
N LYS A 213 -0.35 -8.03 -32.99
CA LYS A 213 -0.67 -9.44 -32.71
C LYS A 213 -0.46 -9.84 -31.24
N GLU A 214 -0.57 -8.87 -30.33
CA GLU A 214 -0.52 -9.10 -28.88
C GLU A 214 -1.92 -9.37 -28.29
N LEU A 215 -2.95 -9.28 -29.13
CA LEU A 215 -4.35 -9.53 -28.79
C LEU A 215 -5.03 -10.29 -29.93
N HIS A 216 -5.87 -11.27 -29.60
CA HIS A 216 -6.69 -11.96 -30.60
C HIS A 216 -7.90 -11.10 -31.00
N PRO A 217 -8.34 -11.12 -32.28
CA PRO A 217 -9.51 -10.36 -32.74
C PRO A 217 -10.78 -10.59 -31.90
N GLU A 218 -11.05 -11.84 -31.53
CA GLU A 218 -12.21 -12.23 -30.71
C GLU A 218 -12.14 -11.62 -29.30
N ASP A 219 -10.96 -11.68 -28.66
CA ASP A 219 -10.76 -11.09 -27.34
C ASP A 219 -10.91 -9.57 -27.37
N ALA A 220 -10.43 -8.91 -28.43
CA ALA A 220 -10.59 -7.47 -28.60
C ALA A 220 -12.06 -7.06 -28.72
N GLU A 221 -12.89 -7.84 -29.40
CA GLU A 221 -14.32 -7.56 -29.53
C GLU A 221 -15.03 -7.68 -28.19
N ILE A 222 -14.72 -8.73 -27.43
CA ILE A 222 -15.22 -8.90 -26.06
C ILE A 222 -14.79 -7.72 -25.19
N LEU A 223 -13.51 -7.35 -25.21
CA LEU A 223 -12.97 -6.23 -24.42
C LEU A 223 -13.63 -4.90 -24.79
N ARG A 224 -13.90 -4.64 -26.07
CA ARG A 224 -14.60 -3.42 -26.51
C ARG A 224 -16.01 -3.30 -25.95
N SER A 225 -16.72 -4.42 -25.78
CA SER A 225 -18.08 -4.42 -25.23
C SER A 225 -18.16 -4.18 -23.72
N LEU A 226 -17.05 -4.29 -23.01
CA LEU A 226 -17.04 -4.12 -21.56
C LEU A 226 -17.22 -2.65 -21.17
N PRO A 227 -17.91 -2.33 -20.07
CA PRO A 227 -17.88 -0.98 -19.51
C PRO A 227 -16.45 -0.62 -19.04
N LEU A 228 -16.19 0.67 -18.80
CA LEU A 228 -14.95 1.08 -18.12
C LEU A 228 -14.88 0.43 -16.74
N GLY A 229 -13.70 -0.08 -16.37
CA GLY A 229 -13.51 -0.88 -15.18
C GLY A 229 -13.73 -2.39 -15.41
N GLY A 230 -14.23 -2.78 -16.60
CA GLY A 230 -14.54 -4.15 -16.94
C GLY A 230 -13.31 -5.00 -17.28
N PHE A 231 -12.18 -4.38 -17.64
CA PHE A 231 -10.94 -5.12 -17.94
C PHE A 231 -10.46 -5.91 -16.72
N TRP A 232 -10.59 -5.32 -15.53
CA TRP A 232 -10.20 -5.96 -14.26
C TRP A 232 -11.01 -7.20 -13.90
N ALA A 233 -12.31 -7.22 -14.24
CA ALA A 233 -13.17 -8.38 -13.98
C ALA A 233 -12.78 -9.59 -14.86
N MET A 234 -12.08 -9.35 -15.95
CA MET A 234 -11.67 -10.36 -16.93
C MET A 234 -10.23 -10.82 -16.74
N GLU A 235 -9.41 -10.10 -15.98
CA GLU A 235 -8.02 -10.46 -15.72
C GLU A 235 -7.84 -11.89 -15.16
N PRO A 236 -8.69 -12.39 -14.22
CA PRO A 236 -8.65 -13.79 -13.78
C PRO A 236 -9.06 -14.80 -14.86
N ARG A 237 -9.85 -14.37 -15.87
CA ARG A 237 -10.27 -15.22 -17.00
C ARG A 237 -9.16 -15.35 -18.05
N PHE A 238 -8.40 -14.29 -18.29
CA PHE A 238 -7.22 -14.32 -19.17
C PHE A 238 -6.00 -14.95 -18.50
N GLU A 239 -5.90 -14.92 -17.18
CA GLU A 239 -4.85 -15.62 -16.42
C GLU A 239 -4.91 -17.15 -16.61
N LYS A 240 -6.11 -17.70 -16.80
CA LYS A 240 -6.34 -19.14 -17.07
C LYS A 240 -6.33 -19.51 -18.55
N ALA A 241 -6.56 -18.57 -19.46
CA ALA A 241 -6.62 -18.85 -20.91
C ALA A 241 -5.24 -19.04 -21.55
N VAL A 242 -4.17 -18.50 -20.93
CA VAL A 242 -2.78 -18.51 -21.46
C VAL A 242 -1.90 -19.59 -20.82
N THR A 243 -2.47 -20.47 -19.98
CA THR A 243 -1.76 -21.65 -19.42
C THR A 243 -2.13 -22.98 -20.10
N ARG A 244 -2.66 -22.92 -21.32
CA ARG A 244 -2.83 -24.10 -22.19
C ARG A 244 -2.02 -23.96 -23.46
#